data_AF-A0A1U7Y9Q6-F1
#
_entry.id   AF-A0A1U7Y9Q6-F1
#
_cell.length_a   1.000
_cell.length_b   1.000
_cell.length_c   1.000
_cell.angle_alpha   90.00
_cell.angle_beta   90.00
_cell.angle_gamma   90.00
#
_symmetry.space_group_name_H-M   'P 1'
#
loop_
_entity.id
_entity.type
_entity.pdbx_description
1 polymer ?
#
loop_
_entity_poly.entity_id
_entity_poly.type
_entity_poly.pdbx_seq_one_letter_code
_entity_poly.pdbx_strand_id
1 'polypeptide(L)'
;MVFENPKQWAKWLHLAEWWYNTNYYTSLKTTPFEALYGYPPTQLPLGSLPHSGHNPAGVNLAQRQHMLQILKDNLTQAQSRMKFCADKLRSERTLAVGDLVYLKLQPYRQSSVDVRKNVKLSARYYSPYKILQKIGTMAYLLELPSGSQLHLVFHVSQLKKRIGPAVTSQPQSPTCDDEGRVLIQPIAILKRRMVKIDNGVQVKVLIQWANLSREKAS
;
A
#
# COMPACT_ATOMS: atom_id res chain seq x y z
N MET A 1 -19.69 -3.10 24.53
CA MET A 1 -20.47 -4.12 23.78
C MET A 1 -19.62 -5.03 22.88
N VAL A 2 -19.02 -4.60 21.76
CA VAL A 2 -18.20 -5.51 20.91
C VAL A 2 -16.83 -5.83 21.54
N PHE A 3 -16.23 -4.88 22.26
CA PHE A 3 -14.98 -5.11 23.00
C PHE A 3 -15.15 -6.10 24.16
N GLU A 4 -16.31 -6.08 24.83
CA GLU A 4 -16.62 -6.98 25.96
C GLU A 4 -17.03 -8.38 25.48
N ASN A 5 -17.74 -8.46 24.34
CA ASN A 5 -18.22 -9.73 23.77
C ASN A 5 -17.92 -9.82 22.26
N PRO A 6 -16.66 -10.09 21.87
CA PRO A 6 -16.22 -10.03 20.48
C PRO A 6 -16.85 -11.08 19.57
N LYS A 7 -17.45 -12.15 20.12
CA LYS A 7 -18.15 -13.18 19.33
C LYS A 7 -19.58 -12.79 18.93
N GLN A 8 -20.14 -11.73 19.52
CA GLN A 8 -21.55 -11.38 19.33
C GLN A 8 -21.78 -10.24 18.33
N TRP A 9 -20.73 -9.65 17.75
CA TRP A 9 -20.84 -8.46 16.87
C TRP A 9 -21.84 -8.65 15.72
N ALA A 10 -21.91 -9.85 15.15
CA ALA A 10 -22.82 -10.17 14.04
C ALA A 10 -24.30 -9.97 14.43
N LYS A 11 -24.66 -10.23 15.69
CA LYS A 11 -26.01 -9.99 16.22
C LYS A 11 -26.37 -8.50 16.24
N TRP A 12 -25.40 -7.61 16.31
CA TRP A 12 -25.59 -6.16 16.39
C TRP A 12 -25.49 -5.46 15.02
N LEU A 13 -25.16 -6.21 13.96
CA LEU A 13 -24.90 -5.63 12.63
C LEU A 13 -26.11 -4.87 12.09
N HIS A 14 -27.31 -5.42 12.25
CA HIS A 14 -28.55 -4.78 11.79
C HIS A 14 -28.83 -3.44 12.52
N LEU A 15 -28.54 -3.36 13.82
CA LEU A 15 -28.66 -2.10 14.58
C LEU A 15 -27.59 -1.09 14.17
N ALA A 16 -26.36 -1.55 13.91
CA ALA A 16 -25.28 -0.69 13.43
C ALA A 16 -25.58 -0.14 12.03
N GLU A 17 -26.12 -0.95 11.12
CA GLU A 17 -26.57 -0.53 9.79
C GLU A 17 -27.71 0.48 9.88
N TRP A 18 -28.73 0.20 10.71
CA TRP A 18 -29.83 1.14 10.93
C TRP A 18 -29.32 2.48 11.47
N TRP A 19 -28.46 2.46 12.49
CA TRP A 19 -27.84 3.66 13.05
C TRP A 19 -27.01 4.41 11.99
N TYR A 20 -26.19 3.71 11.20
CA TYR A 20 -25.41 4.31 10.10
C TYR A 20 -26.30 5.01 9.07
N ASN A 21 -27.40 4.37 8.66
CA ASN A 21 -28.29 4.87 7.61
C ASN A 21 -29.21 6.00 8.09
N THR A 22 -29.48 6.11 9.39
CA THR A 22 -30.39 7.10 9.99
C THR A 22 -29.68 8.29 10.62
N ASN A 23 -28.36 8.25 10.77
CA ASN A 23 -27.60 9.39 11.27
C ASN A 23 -27.31 10.44 10.19
N TYR A 24 -27.09 11.66 10.67
CA TYR A 24 -26.77 12.79 9.83
C TYR A 24 -25.36 12.67 9.23
N TYR A 25 -25.27 12.79 7.90
CA TYR A 25 -23.99 12.81 7.18
C TYR A 25 -23.62 14.22 6.77
N THR A 26 -22.50 14.73 7.28
CA THR A 26 -22.03 16.11 6.98
C THR A 26 -21.74 16.32 5.49
N SER A 27 -21.27 15.29 4.77
CA SER A 27 -21.02 15.36 3.32
C SER A 27 -22.30 15.39 2.48
N LEU A 28 -23.39 14.76 2.95
CA LEU A 28 -24.68 14.73 2.26
C LEU A 28 -25.59 15.89 2.70
N LYS A 29 -25.36 16.41 3.91
CA LYS A 29 -26.22 17.32 4.68
C LYS A 29 -27.62 16.75 5.01
N THR A 30 -27.78 15.43 4.91
CA THR A 30 -28.99 14.66 5.22
C THR A 30 -28.60 13.27 5.72
N THR A 31 -29.59 12.43 6.03
CA THR A 31 -29.33 11.01 6.34
C THR A 31 -29.18 10.18 5.06
N PRO A 32 -28.35 9.13 5.03
CA PRO A 32 -28.28 8.21 3.87
C PRO A 32 -29.63 7.61 3.50
N PHE A 33 -30.48 7.31 4.50
CA PHE A 33 -31.85 6.85 4.28
C PHE A 33 -32.68 7.86 3.51
N GLU A 34 -32.70 9.12 3.96
CA GLU A 34 -33.46 10.19 3.30
C GLU A 34 -32.91 10.51 1.92
N ALA A 35 -31.60 10.44 1.72
CA ALA A 35 -30.98 10.61 0.40
C ALA A 35 -31.43 9.52 -0.61
N LEU A 36 -31.69 8.30 -0.14
CA LEU A 36 -32.12 7.18 -0.99
C LEU A 36 -33.64 7.18 -1.25
N TYR A 37 -34.41 7.37 -0.18
CA TYR A 37 -35.86 7.20 -0.19
C TYR A 37 -36.64 8.50 -0.38
N GLY A 38 -36.02 9.65 -0.13
CA GLY A 38 -36.62 10.98 -0.30
C GLY A 38 -37.56 11.42 0.83
N TYR A 39 -37.60 10.67 1.93
CA TYR A 39 -38.35 11.00 3.15
C TYR A 39 -37.52 10.66 4.40
N PRO A 40 -37.74 11.34 5.53
CA PRO A 40 -36.96 11.10 6.74
C PRO A 40 -37.21 9.69 7.31
N PRO A 41 -36.19 9.05 7.89
CA PRO A 41 -36.38 7.75 8.52
C PRO A 41 -37.38 7.84 9.68
N THR A 42 -38.24 6.82 9.80
CA THR A 42 -39.11 6.66 10.96
C THR A 42 -38.22 6.45 12.19
N GLN A 43 -38.24 7.41 13.11
CA GLN A 43 -37.59 7.27 14.41
C GLN A 43 -38.23 6.05 15.11
N LEU A 44 -37.42 5.11 15.59
CA LEU A 44 -37.93 4.00 16.41
C LEU A 44 -38.78 4.59 17.55
N PRO A 45 -40.01 4.09 17.77
CA PRO A 45 -40.91 4.70 18.74
C PRO A 45 -40.39 4.39 20.15
N LEU A 46 -39.79 5.39 20.82
CA LEU A 46 -39.89 5.46 22.28
C LEU A 46 -41.25 6.03 22.74
N GLY A 47 -42.18 6.31 21.80
CA GLY A 47 -43.55 6.75 22.04
C GLY A 47 -44.42 6.51 20.81
N SER A 48 -45.73 6.31 21.04
CA SER A 48 -46.78 5.87 20.09
C SER A 48 -46.61 6.37 18.65
N LEU A 49 -46.65 5.42 17.69
CA LEU A 49 -46.70 5.73 16.26
C LEU A 49 -47.96 6.58 15.94
N PRO A 50 -47.83 7.78 15.37
CA PRO A 50 -48.90 8.29 14.52
C PRO A 50 -48.99 7.37 13.31
N HIS A 51 -50.21 6.89 13.04
CA HIS A 51 -50.58 6.08 11.89
C HIS A 51 -50.13 6.82 10.62
N SER A 52 -48.98 6.45 10.05
CA SER A 52 -48.51 7.05 8.81
C SER A 52 -49.35 6.46 7.70
N GLY A 53 -50.36 7.23 7.30
CA GLY A 53 -51.06 7.04 6.04
C GLY A 53 -50.00 6.86 4.97
N HIS A 54 -49.97 5.66 4.41
CA HIS A 54 -49.24 5.32 3.20
C HIS A 54 -49.42 6.49 2.22
N ASN A 55 -48.34 7.20 1.90
CA ASN A 55 -48.34 8.09 0.75
C ASN A 55 -47.49 7.43 -0.34
N PRO A 56 -47.97 6.31 -0.93
CA PRO A 56 -47.31 5.77 -2.11
C PRO A 56 -47.67 6.70 -3.26
N ALA A 57 -46.71 6.98 -4.15
CA ALA A 57 -46.95 7.67 -5.42
C ALA A 57 -47.15 9.20 -5.38
N GLY A 58 -46.48 9.92 -4.47
CA GLY A 58 -46.54 11.38 -4.40
C GLY A 58 -45.22 12.16 -4.49
N VAL A 59 -44.05 11.52 -4.53
CA VAL A 59 -42.80 12.29 -4.74
C VAL A 59 -42.72 12.67 -6.21
N ASN A 60 -43.15 13.89 -6.51
CA ASN A 60 -43.07 14.49 -7.83
C ASN A 60 -41.64 14.28 -8.38
N LEU A 61 -41.53 13.73 -9.60
CA LEU A 61 -40.24 13.44 -10.24
C LEU A 61 -39.31 14.67 -10.21
N ALA A 62 -39.88 15.88 -10.30
CA ALA A 62 -39.16 17.14 -10.17
C ALA A 62 -38.50 17.33 -8.79
N GLN A 63 -39.19 16.98 -7.69
CA GLN A 63 -38.65 17.05 -6.34
C GLN A 63 -37.49 16.07 -6.14
N ARG A 64 -37.61 14.85 -6.69
CA ARG A 64 -36.53 13.85 -6.64
C ARG A 64 -35.32 14.28 -7.45
N GLN A 65 -35.52 14.81 -8.65
CA GLN A 65 -34.43 15.35 -9.49
C GLN A 65 -33.72 16.52 -8.80
N HIS A 66 -34.48 17.42 -8.18
CA HIS A 66 -33.94 18.54 -7.42
C HIS A 66 -33.10 18.05 -6.22
N MET A 67 -33.58 17.07 -5.46
CA MET A 67 -32.84 16.47 -4.35
C MET A 67 -31.54 15.81 -4.83
N LEU A 68 -31.57 15.06 -5.94
CA LEU A 68 -30.37 14.45 -6.51
C LEU A 68 -29.33 15.49 -6.95
N GLN A 69 -29.78 16.64 -7.46
CA GLN A 69 -28.90 17.74 -7.82
C GLN A 69 -28.19 18.30 -6.58
N ILE A 70 -28.94 18.58 -5.52
CA ILE A 70 -28.37 19.04 -4.23
C ILE A 70 -27.35 18.04 -3.68
N LEU A 71 -27.67 16.75 -3.73
CA LEU A 71 -26.75 15.71 -3.23
C LEU A 71 -25.46 15.65 -4.04
N LYS A 72 -25.53 15.77 -5.38
CA LYS A 72 -24.34 15.85 -6.24
C LYS A 72 -23.50 17.08 -5.90
N ASP A 73 -24.12 18.23 -5.71
CA ASP A 73 -23.42 19.47 -5.37
C ASP A 73 -22.76 19.40 -3.99
N ASN A 74 -23.45 18.82 -3.00
CA ASN A 74 -22.89 18.60 -1.67
C ASN A 74 -21.69 17.62 -1.71
N LEU A 75 -21.82 16.51 -2.46
CA LEU A 75 -20.75 15.52 -2.59
C LEU A 75 -19.53 16.09 -3.33
N THR A 76 -19.72 16.86 -4.40
CA THR A 76 -18.60 17.50 -5.11
C THR A 76 -17.87 18.51 -4.21
N GLN A 77 -18.60 19.28 -3.40
CA GLN A 77 -18.00 20.17 -2.39
C GLN A 77 -17.26 19.40 -1.29
N ALA A 78 -17.83 18.29 -0.81
CA ALA A 78 -17.16 17.45 0.19
C ALA A 78 -15.87 16.86 -0.37
N GLN A 79 -15.90 16.35 -1.60
CA GLN A 79 -14.73 15.82 -2.31
C GLN A 79 -13.66 16.89 -2.54
N SER A 80 -14.05 18.12 -2.92
CA SER A 80 -13.09 19.21 -3.13
C SER A 80 -12.40 19.61 -1.82
N ARG A 81 -13.13 19.66 -0.70
CA ARG A 81 -12.55 19.89 0.64
C ARG A 81 -11.60 18.77 1.05
N MET A 82 -12.00 17.52 0.88
CA MET A 82 -11.15 16.36 1.15
C MET A 82 -9.86 16.41 0.33
N LYS A 83 -9.98 16.73 -0.97
CA LYS A 83 -8.85 16.88 -1.88
C LYS A 83 -7.92 18.00 -1.41
N PHE A 84 -8.45 19.18 -1.13
CA PHE A 84 -7.68 20.32 -0.63
C PHE A 84 -6.89 19.96 0.64
N CYS A 85 -7.54 19.36 1.63
CA CYS A 85 -6.87 18.95 2.87
C CYS A 85 -5.82 17.86 2.63
N ALA A 86 -6.10 16.89 1.76
CA ALA A 86 -5.19 15.80 1.47
C ALA A 86 -3.97 16.25 0.65
N ASP A 87 -4.16 17.19 -0.27
CA ASP A 87 -3.10 17.68 -1.15
C ASP A 87 -2.18 18.69 -0.45
N LYS A 88 -2.65 19.38 0.59
CA LYS A 88 -1.84 20.33 1.41
C LYS A 88 -0.53 19.74 1.93
N LEU A 89 -0.51 18.43 2.25
CA LEU A 89 0.67 17.73 2.77
C LEU A 89 1.41 16.91 1.71
N ARG A 90 0.94 16.90 0.46
CA ARG A 90 1.56 16.13 -0.63
C ARG A 90 2.45 17.05 -1.45
N SER A 91 3.71 16.63 -1.62
CA SER A 91 4.59 17.21 -2.62
C SER A 91 4.43 16.44 -3.92
N GLU A 92 4.21 17.16 -5.02
CA GLU A 92 4.24 16.56 -6.35
C GLU A 92 5.66 16.08 -6.66
N ARG A 93 5.81 14.79 -6.94
CA ARG A 93 7.08 14.19 -7.32
C ARG A 93 7.04 13.92 -8.81
N THR A 94 7.62 14.81 -9.61
CA THR A 94 7.78 14.59 -11.04
C THR A 94 9.17 14.07 -11.33
N LEU A 95 9.23 12.89 -11.94
CA LEU A 95 10.47 12.27 -12.41
C LEU A 95 10.48 12.29 -13.94
N ALA A 96 11.64 12.54 -14.54
CA ALA A 96 11.82 12.53 -15.98
C ALA A 96 12.34 11.16 -16.47
N VAL A 97 12.10 10.86 -17.74
CA VAL A 97 12.73 9.71 -18.40
C VAL A 97 14.24 9.93 -18.42
N GLY A 98 15.00 8.90 -18.07
CA GLY A 98 16.46 8.96 -17.94
C GLY A 98 16.98 9.33 -16.55
N ASP A 99 16.12 9.83 -15.65
CA ASP A 99 16.51 10.05 -14.26
C ASP A 99 16.87 8.72 -13.58
N LEU A 100 17.90 8.75 -12.73
CA LEU A 100 18.24 7.66 -11.83
C LEU A 100 17.40 7.78 -10.55
N VAL A 101 16.75 6.68 -10.18
CA VAL A 101 15.89 6.63 -9.00
C VAL A 101 16.17 5.41 -8.14
N TYR A 102 16.14 5.60 -6.84
CA TYR A 102 16.15 4.49 -5.90
C TYR A 102 14.74 3.93 -5.74
N LEU A 103 14.62 2.60 -5.77
CA LEU A 103 13.36 1.88 -5.64
C LEU A 103 13.18 1.36 -4.21
N LYS A 104 12.03 1.63 -3.62
CA LYS A 104 11.65 1.08 -2.32
C LYS A 104 11.04 -0.31 -2.50
N LEU A 105 11.69 -1.31 -1.92
CA LEU A 105 11.22 -2.70 -1.92
C LEU A 105 10.82 -3.14 -0.52
N GLN A 106 9.98 -4.17 -0.45
CA GLN A 106 9.66 -4.88 0.78
C GLN A 106 10.62 -6.05 0.95
N PRO A 107 11.56 -5.99 1.91
CA PRO A 107 12.66 -6.95 1.99
C PRO A 107 12.25 -8.40 2.17
N TYR A 108 11.10 -8.67 2.81
CA TYR A 108 10.63 -10.03 3.08
C TYR A 108 9.88 -10.68 1.91
N ARG A 109 9.50 -9.90 0.89
CA ARG A 109 8.75 -10.39 -0.29
C ARG A 109 9.52 -10.27 -1.60
N GLN A 110 10.59 -9.48 -1.63
CA GLN A 110 11.22 -9.01 -2.88
C GLN A 110 12.75 -9.11 -2.80
N SER A 111 13.27 -10.31 -2.56
CA SER A 111 14.71 -10.57 -2.46
C SER A 111 15.42 -10.65 -3.82
N SER A 112 14.67 -10.71 -4.93
CA SER A 112 15.23 -10.94 -6.27
C SER A 112 16.05 -9.81 -6.87
N VAL A 113 16.19 -8.71 -6.14
CA VAL A 113 16.86 -7.50 -6.60
C VAL A 113 18.22 -7.30 -5.95
N ASP A 114 18.39 -7.70 -4.69
CA ASP A 114 19.64 -7.54 -3.93
C ASP A 114 19.69 -8.48 -2.71
N VAL A 115 20.85 -9.10 -2.45
CA VAL A 115 21.07 -10.01 -1.30
C VAL A 115 21.71 -9.27 -0.16
N ARG A 116 21.05 -9.29 1.00
CA ARG A 116 21.60 -8.71 2.22
C ARG A 116 21.52 -9.70 3.38
N LYS A 117 22.64 -9.83 4.08
CA LYS A 117 22.79 -10.70 5.26
C LYS A 117 21.83 -10.33 6.40
N ASN A 118 21.58 -9.02 6.60
CA ASN A 118 20.71 -8.51 7.66
C ASN A 118 19.58 -7.65 7.07
N VAL A 119 18.39 -8.24 6.97
CA VAL A 119 17.19 -7.57 6.42
C VAL A 119 16.69 -6.42 7.31
N LYS A 120 16.79 -6.55 8.64
CA LYS A 120 16.28 -5.53 9.58
C LYS A 120 17.08 -4.22 9.54
N LEU A 121 18.36 -4.30 9.16
CA LEU A 121 19.29 -3.16 9.09
C LEU A 121 19.60 -2.74 7.64
N SER A 122 18.93 -3.31 6.64
CA SER A 122 19.17 -2.96 5.25
C SER A 122 18.57 -1.60 4.89
N ALA A 123 19.19 -0.91 3.93
CA ALA A 123 18.62 0.28 3.34
C ALA A 123 17.24 -0.02 2.76
N ARG A 124 16.27 0.86 3.02
CA ARG A 124 14.88 0.72 2.53
C ARG A 124 14.75 0.95 1.01
N TYR A 125 15.72 1.67 0.45
CA TYR A 125 15.77 2.05 -0.96
C TYR A 125 16.96 1.34 -1.60
N TYR A 126 16.68 0.63 -2.69
CA TYR A 126 17.61 -0.21 -3.42
C TYR A 126 18.15 0.55 -4.62
N SER A 127 19.24 0.02 -5.17
CA SER A 127 20.12 0.56 -6.22
C SER A 127 19.47 1.55 -7.19
N PRO A 128 20.22 2.52 -7.72
CA PRO A 128 19.65 3.47 -8.66
C PRO A 128 19.31 2.77 -9.97
N TYR A 129 18.02 2.72 -10.29
CA TYR A 129 17.50 2.24 -11.57
C TYR A 129 17.18 3.42 -12.46
N LYS A 130 17.36 3.24 -13.76
CA LYS A 130 17.02 4.25 -14.75
C LYS A 130 15.53 4.18 -15.06
N ILE A 131 14.88 5.33 -15.17
CA ILE A 131 13.52 5.42 -15.70
C ILE A 131 13.59 5.29 -17.22
N LEU A 132 12.97 4.25 -17.78
CA LEU A 132 12.87 4.03 -19.22
C LEU A 132 11.70 4.78 -19.84
N GLN A 133 10.55 4.78 -19.14
CA GLN A 133 9.34 5.42 -19.66
C GLN A 133 8.43 5.87 -18.52
N LYS A 134 7.67 6.95 -18.75
CA LYS A 134 6.54 7.35 -17.91
C LYS A 134 5.26 6.78 -18.51
N ILE A 135 4.63 5.82 -17.82
CA ILE A 135 3.41 5.12 -18.30
C ILE A 135 2.15 5.93 -17.99
N GLY A 136 2.16 6.70 -16.91
CA GLY A 136 1.05 7.58 -16.54
C GLY A 136 1.51 8.69 -15.60
N THR A 137 0.56 9.44 -15.04
CA THR A 137 0.87 10.57 -14.15
C THR A 137 1.73 10.16 -12.95
N MET A 138 1.50 8.96 -12.42
CA MET A 138 2.16 8.46 -11.19
C MET A 138 2.91 7.14 -11.37
N ALA A 139 3.02 6.59 -12.58
CA ALA A 139 3.60 5.27 -12.82
C ALA A 139 4.76 5.33 -13.83
N TYR A 140 5.88 4.71 -13.47
CA TYR A 140 7.14 4.74 -14.21
C TYR A 140 7.67 3.33 -14.45
N LEU A 141 8.16 3.07 -15.66
CA LEU A 141 8.86 1.84 -16.03
C LEU A 141 10.34 2.01 -15.70
N LEU A 142 10.88 1.09 -14.92
CA LEU A 142 12.29 1.05 -14.52
C LEU A 142 13.06 -0.03 -15.27
N GLU A 143 14.34 0.26 -15.52
CA GLU A 143 15.31 -0.71 -16.00
C GLU A 143 15.80 -1.56 -14.83
N LEU A 144 15.09 -2.66 -14.56
CA LEU A 144 15.51 -3.67 -13.59
C LEU A 144 16.45 -4.71 -14.26
N PRO A 145 17.29 -5.41 -13.48
CA PRO A 145 18.12 -6.49 -13.99
C PRO A 145 17.27 -7.60 -14.60
N SER A 146 17.77 -8.23 -15.67
CA SER A 146 17.05 -9.23 -16.48
C SER A 146 16.54 -10.46 -15.72
N GLY A 147 17.09 -10.74 -14.53
CA GLY A 147 16.65 -11.82 -13.63
C GLY A 147 15.65 -11.40 -12.54
N SER A 148 15.17 -10.15 -12.55
CA SER A 148 14.23 -9.66 -11.55
C SER A 148 12.82 -10.17 -11.84
N GLN A 149 12.23 -10.88 -10.88
CA GLN A 149 10.82 -11.31 -10.95
C GLN A 149 9.82 -10.20 -10.55
N LEU A 150 10.27 -8.95 -10.42
CA LEU A 150 9.39 -7.85 -10.07
C LEU A 150 8.78 -7.24 -11.33
N HIS A 151 7.54 -6.78 -11.21
CA HIS A 151 6.93 -5.93 -12.24
C HIS A 151 7.81 -4.69 -12.47
N LEU A 152 8.09 -4.37 -13.73
CA LEU A 152 8.95 -3.24 -14.11
C LEU A 152 8.32 -1.86 -13.85
N VAL A 153 7.01 -1.83 -13.58
CA VAL A 153 6.22 -0.61 -13.44
C VAL A 153 5.96 -0.30 -11.98
N PHE A 154 6.38 0.87 -11.53
CA PHE A 154 6.27 1.30 -10.15
C PHE A 154 5.58 2.65 -10.00
N HIS A 155 4.80 2.77 -8.92
CA HIS A 155 4.19 4.02 -8.54
C HIS A 155 5.23 4.99 -7.95
N VAL A 156 5.11 6.28 -8.24
CA VAL A 156 6.04 7.35 -7.87
C VAL A 156 6.32 7.46 -6.36
N SER A 157 5.38 7.00 -5.53
CA SER A 157 5.55 6.95 -4.06
C SER A 157 6.63 5.96 -3.61
N GLN A 158 6.97 4.97 -4.44
CA GLN A 158 8.04 4.00 -4.17
C GLN A 158 9.39 4.46 -4.72
N LEU A 159 9.43 5.60 -5.42
CA LEU A 159 10.63 6.10 -6.08
C LEU A 159 11.20 7.30 -5.34
N LYS A 160 12.53 7.39 -5.29
CA LYS A 160 13.26 8.57 -4.85
C LYS A 160 14.30 8.95 -5.89
N LYS A 161 14.24 10.19 -6.39
CA LYS A 161 15.26 10.73 -7.29
C LYS A 161 16.64 10.68 -6.64
N ARG A 162 17.63 10.18 -7.37
CA ARG A 162 19.04 10.22 -6.96
C ARG A 162 19.58 11.63 -7.20
N ILE A 163 20.27 12.18 -6.20
CA ILE A 163 20.91 13.50 -6.25
C ILE A 163 22.42 13.28 -6.01
N GLY A 164 23.28 13.79 -6.90
CA GLY A 164 24.75 13.76 -6.78
C GLY A 164 25.50 12.98 -7.87
N PRO A 165 26.78 13.31 -8.17
CA PRO A 165 27.61 12.58 -9.13
C PRO A 165 28.19 11.28 -8.54
N ALA A 166 28.49 10.30 -9.42
CA ALA A 166 29.17 9.01 -9.18
C ALA A 166 28.37 7.82 -8.57
N VAL A 167 28.36 6.72 -9.33
CA VAL A 167 27.67 5.45 -9.10
C VAL A 167 28.63 4.46 -8.44
N THR A 168 28.32 4.00 -7.22
CA THR A 168 28.69 2.63 -6.83
C THR A 168 27.52 1.74 -7.20
N SER A 169 27.47 1.31 -8.46
CA SER A 169 26.60 0.23 -8.87
C SER A 169 27.15 -1.01 -8.16
N GLN A 170 26.39 -1.57 -7.21
CA GLN A 170 26.73 -2.93 -6.79
C GLN A 170 26.53 -3.83 -8.01
N PRO A 171 27.59 -4.52 -8.46
CA PRO A 171 27.45 -5.40 -9.60
C PRO A 171 26.71 -6.65 -9.15
N GLN A 172 25.85 -7.11 -10.06
CA GLN A 172 25.13 -8.38 -10.06
C GLN A 172 23.86 -8.45 -9.20
N SER A 173 22.73 -8.48 -9.91
CA SER A 173 21.48 -8.99 -9.40
C SER A 173 21.68 -10.41 -8.89
N PRO A 174 21.09 -10.77 -7.76
CA PRO A 174 21.18 -12.12 -7.27
C PRO A 174 20.52 -13.13 -8.20
N THR A 175 21.18 -14.26 -8.42
CA THR A 175 20.55 -15.45 -8.99
C THR A 175 19.37 -15.87 -8.11
N CYS A 176 18.18 -15.97 -8.68
CA CYS A 176 16.96 -16.34 -7.96
C CYS A 176 16.29 -17.57 -8.57
N ASP A 177 15.66 -18.36 -7.70
CA ASP A 177 14.78 -19.48 -8.06
C ASP A 177 13.51 -19.01 -8.75
N ASP A 178 12.77 -19.93 -9.36
CA ASP A 178 11.44 -19.68 -9.95
C ASP A 178 10.43 -19.08 -8.96
N GLU A 179 10.66 -19.24 -7.65
CA GLU A 179 9.86 -18.64 -6.56
C GLU A 179 10.38 -17.27 -6.06
N GLY A 180 11.41 -16.69 -6.68
CA GLY A 180 11.94 -15.37 -6.34
C GLY A 180 12.83 -15.34 -5.10
N ARG A 181 13.19 -16.52 -4.57
CA ARG A 181 14.17 -16.68 -3.50
C ARG A 181 15.56 -16.59 -4.08
N VAL A 182 16.48 -15.92 -3.38
CA VAL A 182 17.85 -15.85 -3.84
C VAL A 182 18.56 -17.18 -3.58
N LEU A 183 19.13 -17.74 -4.64
CA LEU A 183 20.06 -18.85 -4.57
C LEU A 183 21.38 -18.40 -3.97
N ILE A 184 21.62 -18.83 -2.73
CA ILE A 184 22.90 -18.69 -2.04
C ILE A 184 23.63 -20.02 -2.17
N GLN A 185 24.41 -20.21 -3.24
CA GLN A 185 25.26 -21.39 -3.43
C GLN A 185 26.72 -21.07 -3.05
N PRO A 186 27.45 -21.97 -2.39
CA PRO A 186 28.86 -21.76 -2.06
C PRO A 186 29.72 -21.86 -3.35
N ILE A 187 30.39 -20.77 -3.73
CA ILE A 187 31.27 -20.73 -4.93
C ILE A 187 32.67 -21.25 -4.59
N ALA A 188 33.25 -20.78 -3.49
CA ALA A 188 34.63 -21.12 -3.13
C ALA A 188 34.85 -21.05 -1.62
N ILE A 189 35.76 -21.88 -1.11
CA ILE A 189 36.24 -21.79 0.27
C ILE A 189 37.49 -20.90 0.27
N LEU A 190 37.39 -19.72 0.88
CA LEU A 190 38.48 -18.74 0.90
C LEU A 190 39.50 -19.01 2.01
N LYS A 191 39.06 -19.53 3.16
CA LYS A 191 39.94 -19.77 4.31
C LYS A 191 39.43 -20.92 5.17
N ARG A 192 40.35 -21.70 5.73
CA ARG A 192 40.07 -22.77 6.71
C ARG A 192 40.81 -22.44 8.00
N ARG A 193 40.15 -22.53 9.15
CA ARG A 193 40.80 -22.45 10.46
C ARG A 193 40.29 -23.53 11.39
N MET A 194 41.18 -24.10 12.18
CA MET A 194 40.82 -25.02 13.26
C MET A 194 40.63 -24.21 14.54
N VAL A 195 39.50 -24.39 15.22
CA VAL A 195 39.19 -23.73 16.48
C VAL A 195 38.83 -24.82 17.49
N LYS A 196 39.46 -24.77 18.67
CA LYS A 196 39.11 -25.66 19.78
C LYS A 196 37.86 -25.09 20.46
N ILE A 197 36.76 -25.83 20.42
CA ILE A 197 35.47 -25.46 21.04
C ILE A 197 34.99 -26.70 21.78
N ASP A 198 34.74 -26.58 23.09
CA ASP A 198 34.29 -27.63 24.02
C ASP A 198 34.90 -29.02 23.80
N ASN A 199 36.13 -29.21 24.30
CA ASN A 199 36.93 -30.46 24.24
C ASN A 199 37.15 -31.07 22.83
N GLY A 200 36.64 -30.46 21.76
CA GLY A 200 36.84 -30.89 20.36
C GLY A 200 37.54 -29.84 19.49
N VAL A 201 38.17 -30.31 18.41
CA VAL A 201 38.70 -29.43 17.35
C VAL A 201 37.67 -29.38 16.23
N GLN A 202 37.13 -28.19 15.94
CA GLN A 202 36.22 -27.98 14.82
C GLN A 202 36.90 -27.17 13.71
N VAL A 203 36.64 -27.54 12.46
CA VAL A 203 37.10 -26.80 11.28
C VAL A 203 36.04 -25.75 10.91
N LYS A 204 36.40 -24.47 11.01
CA LYS A 204 35.60 -23.36 10.47
C LYS A 204 36.13 -22.98 9.09
N VAL A 205 35.23 -22.90 8.12
CA VAL A 205 35.49 -22.49 6.73
C VAL A 205 34.87 -21.13 6.46
N LEU A 206 35.63 -20.24 5.82
CA LEU A 206 35.16 -18.96 5.28
C LEU A 206 34.72 -19.22 3.84
N ILE A 207 33.42 -19.11 3.58
CA ILE A 207 32.83 -19.45 2.28
C ILE A 207 32.52 -18.16 1.52
N GLN A 208 32.95 -18.10 0.26
CA GLN A 208 32.46 -17.15 -0.72
C GLN A 208 31.14 -17.68 -1.27
N TRP A 209 30.08 -16.95 -0.96
CA TRP A 209 28.71 -17.26 -1.38
C TRP A 209 28.40 -16.60 -2.73
N ALA A 210 27.62 -17.28 -3.57
CA ALA A 210 27.08 -16.72 -4.81
C ALA A 210 26.28 -15.45 -4.49
N ASN A 211 26.42 -14.43 -5.34
CA ASN A 211 25.77 -13.11 -5.21
C ASN A 211 26.27 -12.22 -4.05
N LEU A 212 27.36 -12.57 -3.38
CA LEU A 212 28.03 -11.74 -2.37
C LEU A 212 29.47 -11.41 -2.80
N SER A 213 29.90 -10.16 -2.63
CA SER A 213 31.28 -9.76 -2.91
C SER A 213 32.27 -10.49 -2.00
N ARG A 214 33.51 -10.66 -2.46
CA ARG A 214 34.58 -11.38 -1.72
C ARG A 214 34.81 -10.82 -0.30
N GLU A 215 34.55 -9.52 -0.11
CA GLU A 215 34.66 -8.82 1.18
C GLU A 215 33.56 -9.20 2.19
N LYS A 216 32.44 -9.77 1.72
CA LYS A 216 31.30 -10.19 2.55
C LYS A 216 31.25 -11.70 2.77
N ALA A 217 32.32 -12.42 2.43
CA ALA A 217 32.43 -13.85 2.68
C ALA A 217 32.28 -14.16 4.18
N SER A 218 31.63 -15.28 4.52
CA SER A 218 31.44 -15.72 5.90
C SER A 218 31.48 -17.23 6.06
#